data_AF-K6WHA1-F1
#
_entry.id   AF-K6WHA1-F1
#
_cell.length_a   1.000
_cell.length_b   1.000
_cell.length_c   1.000
_cell.angle_alpha   90.00
_cell.angle_beta   90.00
_cell.angle_gamma   90.00
#
_symmetry.space_group_name_H-M   'P 1'
#
loop_
_entity.id
_entity.type
_entity.pdbx_description
1 polymer ?
#
loop_
_entity_poly.entity_id
_entity_poly.type
_entity_poly.pdbx_seq_one_letter_code
_entity_poly.pdbx_strand_id
1 'polypeptide(L)'
;MTNLPSAPITFTNDILPFDNEMTETEGTLLIQTVWARVLFNIAPCLAVDDITTVCGPAELVVLKSILRDAVLRLYERGSGIVKSETSGDFSRSFVNSVGVVFRPQEIEDLQSLCGSASSAQRASTAVTWGPYWEQDADGNLVPVDTTAGVHPFILGY
;
A
#
# COMPACT_ATOMS: atom_id res chain seq x y z
N MET A 1 -3.75 -18.61 -16.06
CA MET A 1 -3.42 -18.32 -14.66
C MET A 1 -2.14 -17.51 -14.68
N THR A 2 -2.24 -16.19 -14.54
CA THR A 2 -1.07 -15.33 -14.39
C THR A 2 -0.38 -15.71 -13.09
N ASN A 3 0.92 -16.05 -13.15
CA ASN A 3 1.71 -16.29 -11.96
C ASN A 3 1.74 -14.99 -11.16
N LEU A 4 1.06 -14.97 -10.01
CA LEU A 4 1.19 -13.89 -9.04
C LEU A 4 2.57 -14.00 -8.37
N PRO A 5 3.24 -12.89 -8.08
CA PRO A 5 4.46 -12.92 -7.29
C PRO A 5 4.16 -13.49 -5.90
N SER A 6 5.15 -14.14 -5.28
CA SER A 6 4.97 -14.77 -3.98
C SER A 6 4.61 -13.73 -2.91
N ALA A 7 3.60 -14.03 -2.10
CA ALA A 7 3.23 -13.17 -0.99
C ALA A 7 4.34 -13.14 0.08
N PRO A 8 4.54 -12.01 0.79
CA PRO A 8 5.56 -11.89 1.84
C PRO A 8 5.17 -12.55 3.18
N ILE A 9 3.98 -13.16 3.26
CA ILE A 9 3.46 -13.87 4.43
C ILE A 9 3.20 -15.34 4.13
N THR A 10 3.29 -16.18 5.15
CA THR A 10 3.08 -17.64 5.06
C THR A 10 2.07 -18.11 6.09
N PHE A 11 1.30 -19.16 5.80
CA PHE A 11 0.31 -19.68 6.73
C PHE A 11 0.93 -20.09 8.08
N THR A 12 2.01 -20.89 8.04
CA THR A 12 2.64 -21.47 9.24
C THR A 12 3.19 -20.42 10.21
N ASN A 13 3.84 -19.38 9.71
CA ASN A 13 4.51 -18.40 10.57
C ASN A 13 3.66 -17.17 10.88
N ASP A 14 2.75 -16.78 9.98
CA ASP A 14 2.04 -15.52 10.08
C ASP A 14 0.57 -15.67 10.46
N ILE A 15 -0.07 -16.81 10.18
CA ILE A 15 -1.52 -16.99 10.43
C ILE A 15 -1.76 -17.95 11.59
N LEU A 16 -1.12 -19.13 11.57
CA LEU A 16 -1.30 -20.17 12.57
C LEU A 16 -1.12 -19.72 14.04
N PRO A 17 -0.20 -18.77 14.37
CA PRO A 17 -0.09 -18.27 15.74
C PRO A 17 -1.31 -17.48 16.26
N PHE A 18 -2.19 -17.02 15.36
CA PHE A 18 -3.35 -16.17 15.68
C PHE A 18 -4.68 -16.92 15.55
N ASP A 19 -4.72 -17.95 14.70
CA ASP A 19 -5.90 -18.78 14.46
C ASP A 19 -5.46 -20.23 14.25
N ASN A 20 -5.88 -21.12 15.15
CA ASN A 20 -5.58 -22.55 15.10
C ASN A 20 -6.75 -23.39 14.53
N GLU A 21 -7.87 -22.75 14.17
CA GLU A 21 -9.05 -23.39 13.58
C GLU A 21 -8.99 -23.37 12.05
N MET A 22 -8.30 -22.38 11.48
CA MET A 22 -8.10 -22.25 10.04
C MET A 22 -7.23 -23.37 9.47
N THR A 23 -7.63 -23.96 8.34
CA THR A 23 -6.81 -24.95 7.64
C THR A 23 -5.75 -24.29 6.75
N GLU A 24 -4.65 -24.99 6.49
CA GLU A 24 -3.56 -24.48 5.62
C GLU A 24 -4.05 -24.15 4.20
N THR A 25 -4.94 -24.97 3.66
CA THR A 25 -5.55 -24.76 2.34
C THR A 25 -6.36 -23.46 2.30
N GLU A 26 -7.21 -23.24 3.31
CA GLU A 26 -8.03 -22.01 3.41
C GLU A 26 -7.15 -20.78 3.60
N GLY A 27 -6.19 -20.85 4.52
CA GLY A 27 -5.26 -19.76 4.79
C GLY A 27 -4.46 -19.37 3.54
N THR A 28 -3.99 -20.35 2.77
CA THR A 28 -3.26 -20.08 1.52
C THR A 28 -4.13 -19.38 0.47
N LEU A 29 -5.39 -19.82 0.31
CA LEU A 29 -6.33 -19.17 -0.62
C LEU A 29 -6.66 -17.74 -0.19
N LEU A 30 -6.83 -17.50 1.11
CA LEU A 30 -7.08 -16.16 1.65
C LEU A 30 -5.86 -15.26 1.47
N ILE A 31 -4.65 -15.74 1.74
CA ILE A 31 -3.41 -15.02 1.50
C ILE A 31 -3.31 -14.60 0.03
N GLN A 32 -3.53 -15.53 -0.91
CA GLN A 32 -3.49 -15.24 -2.35
C GLN A 32 -4.55 -14.20 -2.74
N THR A 33 -5.76 -14.31 -2.18
CA THR A 33 -6.86 -13.37 -2.45
C THR A 33 -6.56 -11.96 -1.95
N VAL A 34 -6.05 -11.84 -0.72
CA VAL A 34 -5.66 -10.56 -0.12
C VAL A 34 -4.49 -9.97 -0.89
N TRP A 35 -3.48 -10.78 -1.22
CA TRP A 35 -2.30 -10.34 -1.94
C TRP A 35 -2.63 -9.82 -3.34
N ALA A 36 -3.46 -10.54 -4.11
CA ALA A 36 -3.94 -10.08 -5.40
C ALA A 36 -4.64 -8.72 -5.31
N ARG A 37 -5.45 -8.48 -4.27
CA ARG A 37 -6.12 -7.18 -4.08
C ARG A 37 -5.12 -6.05 -3.84
N VAL A 38 -4.08 -6.30 -3.04
CA VAL A 38 -3.02 -5.32 -2.80
C VAL A 38 -2.34 -4.96 -4.12
N LEU A 39 -1.89 -5.96 -4.87
CA LEU A 39 -1.15 -5.75 -6.12
C LEU A 39 -1.95 -5.00 -7.18
N PHE A 40 -3.24 -5.34 -7.35
CA PHE A 40 -4.02 -4.77 -8.45
C PHE A 40 -4.76 -3.47 -8.11
N ASN A 41 -5.09 -3.22 -6.83
CA ASN A 41 -5.97 -2.10 -6.47
C ASN A 41 -5.35 -1.09 -5.50
N ILE A 42 -4.30 -1.45 -4.76
CA ILE A 42 -3.81 -0.62 -3.65
C ILE A 42 -2.37 -0.17 -3.91
N ALA A 43 -1.46 -1.13 -4.09
CA ALA A 43 -0.02 -0.92 -4.12
C ALA A 43 0.63 -1.76 -5.24
N PRO A 44 0.47 -1.37 -6.51
CA PRO A 44 1.03 -2.11 -7.64
C PRO A 44 2.58 -2.10 -7.68
N CYS A 45 3.23 -1.18 -6.96
CA CYS A 45 4.68 -1.14 -6.84
C CYS A 45 5.26 -2.39 -6.17
N LEU A 46 4.45 -3.13 -5.40
CA LEU A 46 4.86 -4.34 -4.69
C LEU A 46 4.83 -5.59 -5.59
N ALA A 47 4.45 -5.44 -6.87
CA ALA A 47 4.47 -6.50 -7.88
C ALA A 47 5.90 -6.80 -8.36
N VAL A 48 6.80 -7.10 -7.43
CA VAL A 48 8.20 -7.43 -7.66
C VAL A 48 8.47 -8.88 -7.25
N ASP A 49 9.50 -9.49 -7.84
CA ASP A 49 9.89 -10.86 -7.49
C ASP A 49 10.48 -10.96 -6.08
N ASP A 50 11.18 -9.90 -5.64
CA ASP A 50 11.78 -9.81 -4.31
C ASP A 50 11.36 -8.52 -3.60
N ILE A 51 10.45 -8.67 -2.64
CA ILE A 51 9.91 -7.58 -1.84
C ILE A 51 10.98 -6.85 -0.99
N THR A 52 12.09 -7.51 -0.67
CA THR A 52 13.17 -6.93 0.16
C THR A 52 13.94 -5.84 -0.59
N THR A 53 13.82 -5.79 -1.91
CA THR A 53 14.40 -4.72 -2.74
C THR A 53 13.60 -3.42 -2.67
N VAL A 54 12.31 -3.50 -2.32
CA VAL A 54 11.38 -2.37 -2.28
C VAL A 54 11.11 -1.94 -0.84
N CYS A 55 11.01 -2.89 0.08
CA CYS A 55 10.70 -2.66 1.47
C CYS A 55 11.91 -2.95 2.36
N GLY A 56 12.29 -1.97 3.19
CA GLY A 56 13.24 -2.19 4.27
C GLY A 56 12.71 -3.16 5.34
N PRO A 57 13.56 -3.61 6.27
CA PRO A 57 13.18 -4.59 7.29
C PRO A 57 12.02 -4.11 8.19
N ALA A 58 11.97 -2.82 8.52
CA ALA A 58 10.88 -2.23 9.30
C ALA A 58 9.56 -2.16 8.52
N GLU A 59 9.62 -1.76 7.24
CA GLU A 59 8.46 -1.68 6.35
C GLU A 59 7.87 -3.08 6.10
N LEU A 60 8.71 -4.11 5.99
CA LEU A 60 8.24 -5.49 5.87
C LEU A 60 7.43 -5.95 7.08
N VAL A 61 7.80 -5.53 8.29
CA VAL A 61 7.03 -5.86 9.49
C VAL A 61 5.63 -5.25 9.42
N VAL A 62 5.54 -3.97 9.01
CA VAL A 62 4.27 -3.26 8.83
C VAL A 62 3.43 -3.95 7.74
N LEU A 63 4.01 -4.22 6.58
CA LEU A 63 3.33 -4.91 5.48
C LEU A 63 2.77 -6.27 5.92
N LYS A 64 3.59 -7.07 6.63
CA LYS A 64 3.14 -8.38 7.13
C LYS A 64 2.00 -8.24 8.15
N SER A 65 2.04 -7.26 9.04
CA SER A 65 0.94 -7.02 9.99
C SER A 65 -0.37 -6.65 9.29
N ILE A 66 -0.33 -5.77 8.29
CA ILE A 66 -1.52 -5.37 7.53
C ILE A 66 -2.11 -6.56 6.77
N LEU A 67 -1.26 -7.34 6.09
CA LEU A 67 -1.73 -8.51 5.34
C LEU A 67 -2.34 -9.57 6.26
N ARG A 68 -1.74 -9.82 7.43
CA ARG A 68 -2.27 -10.73 8.44
C ARG A 68 -3.64 -10.29 8.93
N ASP A 69 -3.78 -9.03 9.34
CA ASP A 69 -5.05 -8.48 9.81
C ASP A 69 -6.15 -8.54 8.75
N ALA A 70 -5.79 -8.31 7.48
CA ALA A 70 -6.71 -8.42 6.36
C ALA A 70 -7.16 -9.87 6.12
N VAL A 71 -6.26 -10.85 6.22
CA VAL A 71 -6.57 -12.28 6.07
C VAL A 71 -7.50 -12.76 7.18
N LEU A 72 -7.17 -12.49 8.44
CA LEU A 72 -8.00 -12.90 9.58
C LEU A 72 -9.40 -12.29 9.52
N ARG A 73 -9.50 -11.02 9.15
CA ARG A 73 -10.80 -10.35 8.97
C ARG A 73 -11.61 -10.92 7.81
N LEU A 74 -10.94 -11.29 6.71
CA LEU A 74 -11.61 -11.93 5.59
C LEU A 74 -12.14 -13.32 5.99
N TYR A 75 -11.37 -14.07 6.80
CA TYR A 75 -11.79 -15.35 7.36
C TYR A 75 -13.00 -15.20 8.31
N GLU A 76 -12.92 -14.29 9.29
CA GLU A 76 -14.03 -14.01 10.21
C GLU A 76 -15.32 -13.66 9.45
N ARG A 77 -15.20 -12.89 8.35
CA ARG A 77 -16.34 -12.56 7.49
C ARG A 77 -16.88 -13.76 6.72
N GLY A 78 -16.01 -14.63 6.21
CA GLY A 78 -16.39 -15.85 5.50
C GLY A 78 -17.06 -16.89 6.40
N SER A 79 -16.69 -16.91 7.68
CA SER A 79 -17.23 -17.85 8.68
C SER A 79 -18.70 -17.62 9.07
N GLY A 80 -19.28 -16.48 8.69
CA GLY A 80 -20.70 -16.17 8.98
C GLY A 80 -21.01 -15.92 10.46
N ILE A 81 -20.00 -15.75 11.32
CA ILE A 81 -20.19 -15.51 12.75
C ILE A 81 -20.83 -14.14 12.97
N VAL A 82 -22.12 -14.14 13.31
CA VAL A 82 -22.83 -12.96 13.82
C VAL A 82 -22.46 -12.82 15.29
N LYS A 83 -21.61 -11.85 15.62
CA LYS A 83 -21.29 -11.52 17.01
C LYS A 83 -22.51 -10.78 17.59
N SER A 84 -23.28 -11.44 18.46
CA SER A 84 -24.33 -10.82 19.25
C SER A 84 -23.83 -10.57 20.66
N GLU A 85 -23.88 -9.33 21.13
CA GLU A 85 -23.56 -8.99 22.51
C GLU A 85 -24.85 -8.64 23.24
N THR A 86 -25.06 -9.28 24.40
CA THR A 86 -26.20 -8.99 25.27
C THR A 86 -25.66 -8.38 26.55
N SER A 87 -26.02 -7.12 26.80
CA SER A 87 -25.65 -6.39 28.01
C SER A 87 -26.93 -6.00 28.75
N GLY A 88 -27.31 -6.81 29.74
CA GLY A 88 -28.59 -6.69 30.45
C GLY A 88 -29.79 -6.89 29.52
N ASP A 89 -30.78 -6.02 29.61
CA ASP A 89 -32.00 -6.03 28.75
C ASP A 89 -31.75 -5.52 27.33
N PHE A 90 -30.53 -5.06 27.02
CA PHE A 90 -30.18 -4.60 25.68
C PHE A 90 -29.39 -5.66 24.94
N SER A 91 -29.96 -6.16 23.84
CA SER A 91 -29.26 -7.01 22.88
C SER A 91 -28.87 -6.19 21.65
N ARG A 92 -27.60 -6.26 21.25
CA ARG A 92 -27.11 -5.69 19.99
C ARG A 92 -26.52 -6.79 19.12
N SER A 93 -27.06 -6.93 17.92
CA SER A 93 -26.45 -7.73 16.87
C SER A 93 -25.46 -6.85 16.09
N PHE A 94 -24.19 -7.23 16.06
CA PHE A 94 -23.22 -6.58 15.19
C PHE A 94 -23.35 -7.19 13.80
N VAL A 95 -24.00 -6.46 12.90
CA VAL A 95 -23.93 -6.78 11.47
C VAL A 95 -22.53 -6.39 11.01
N ASN A 96 -21.69 -7.39 10.72
CA ASN A 96 -20.40 -7.15 10.09
C ASN A 96 -20.65 -6.43 8.77
N SER A 97 -20.29 -5.14 8.70
CA SER A 97 -20.52 -4.30 7.54
C SER A 97 -19.92 -4.95 6.30
N VAL A 98 -20.78 -5.25 5.32
CA VAL A 98 -20.44 -5.86 4.05
C VAL A 98 -19.67 -4.82 3.23
N GLY A 99 -18.34 -4.91 3.18
CA GLY A 99 -17.61 -4.02 2.28
C GLY A 99 -16.13 -4.24 2.24
N VAL A 100 -15.41 -3.82 3.28
CA VAL A 100 -14.00 -3.48 3.09
C VAL A 100 -13.08 -4.49 3.77
N VAL A 101 -12.20 -5.11 2.99
CA VAL A 101 -11.15 -6.03 3.50
C VAL A 101 -10.06 -5.24 4.22
N PHE A 102 -9.74 -4.06 3.71
CA PHE A 102 -8.74 -3.15 4.25
C PHE A 102 -9.41 -1.95 4.94
N ARG A 103 -8.81 -1.45 6.03
CA ARG A 103 -9.19 -0.15 6.61
C ARG A 103 -8.60 0.99 5.78
N PRO A 104 -9.19 2.20 5.83
CA PRO A 104 -8.61 3.36 5.17
C PRO A 104 -7.14 3.60 5.54
N GLN A 105 -6.78 3.51 6.83
CA GLN A 105 -5.39 3.65 7.28
C GLN A 105 -4.47 2.59 6.67
N GLU A 106 -4.92 1.33 6.60
CA GLU A 106 -4.13 0.24 6.01
C GLU A 106 -3.88 0.48 4.51
N ILE A 107 -4.85 1.08 3.79
CA ILE A 107 -4.69 1.46 2.39
C ILE A 107 -3.65 2.57 2.25
N GLU A 108 -3.73 3.60 3.09
CA GLU A 108 -2.76 4.70 3.11
C GLU A 108 -1.35 4.20 3.43
N ASP A 109 -1.21 3.32 4.42
CA ASP A 109 0.08 2.71 4.79
C ASP A 109 0.65 1.90 3.62
N LEU A 110 -0.17 1.06 2.96
CA LEU A 110 0.25 0.28 1.79
C LEU A 110 0.64 1.17 0.60
N GLN A 111 -0.08 2.27 0.37
CA GLN A 111 0.25 3.25 -0.67
C GLN A 111 1.52 4.03 -0.34
N SER A 112 1.75 4.32 0.95
CA SER A 112 2.94 5.03 1.42
C SER A 112 4.22 4.23 1.13
N LEU A 113 4.17 2.89 1.21
CA LEU A 113 5.27 2.01 0.82
C LEU A 113 5.66 2.19 -0.65
N CYS A 114 4.70 2.50 -1.52
CA CYS A 114 5.00 2.84 -2.92
C CYS A 114 5.60 4.24 -3.08
N GLY A 115 5.21 5.18 -2.23
CA GLY A 115 5.79 6.52 -2.18
C GLY A 115 7.25 6.50 -1.72
N SER A 116 7.55 5.77 -0.64
CA SER A 116 8.90 5.61 -0.09
C SER A 116 9.81 4.85 -1.06
N ALA A 117 9.31 3.80 -1.72
CA ALA A 117 10.04 3.09 -2.77
C ALA A 117 10.48 4.01 -3.93
N SER A 118 9.64 4.98 -4.32
CA SER A 118 10.01 5.96 -5.36
C SER A 118 11.04 7.00 -4.87
N SER A 119 11.06 7.28 -3.56
CA SER A 119 11.95 8.27 -2.95
C SER A 119 13.40 7.78 -2.85
N ALA A 120 13.63 6.46 -2.84
CA ALA A 120 14.97 5.87 -2.96
C ALA A 120 15.64 6.19 -4.32
N GLN A 121 14.88 6.65 -5.32
CA GLN A 121 15.39 7.02 -6.64
C GLN A 121 15.14 8.48 -7.04
N ARG A 122 14.63 9.34 -6.14
CA ARG A 122 14.33 10.75 -6.48
C ARG A 122 14.64 11.71 -5.34
N ALA A 123 15.93 11.98 -5.15
CA ALA A 123 16.35 13.32 -4.76
C ALA A 123 16.30 14.25 -5.98
N SER A 124 15.10 14.68 -6.37
CA SER A 124 14.90 15.94 -7.11
C SER A 124 13.45 16.39 -6.91
N THR A 125 13.23 17.34 -6.01
CA THR A 125 12.01 18.15 -6.01
C THR A 125 12.02 19.04 -7.25
N ALA A 126 11.64 18.49 -8.39
CA ALA A 126 11.17 19.30 -9.52
C ALA A 126 9.67 19.48 -9.34
N VAL A 127 9.30 20.52 -8.59
CA VAL A 127 7.94 21.03 -8.60
C VAL A 127 7.76 21.78 -9.93
N THR A 128 7.21 21.14 -10.95
CA THR A 128 6.91 21.79 -12.23
C THR A 128 5.49 22.37 -12.20
N TRP A 129 5.33 23.55 -11.61
CA TRP A 129 4.11 24.35 -11.77
C TRP A 129 4.21 25.20 -13.05
N GLY A 130 3.71 24.70 -14.18
CA GLY A 130 3.33 25.48 -15.37
C GLY A 130 4.40 26.39 -15.99
N PRO A 131 4.09 27.07 -17.11
CA PRO A 131 4.99 28.08 -17.66
C PRO A 131 5.06 29.25 -16.67
N TYR A 132 6.21 29.46 -16.06
CA TYR A 132 6.50 30.67 -15.30
C TYR A 132 6.90 31.78 -16.27
N TRP A 133 6.47 33.00 -15.95
CA TRP A 133 6.73 34.21 -16.72
C TRP A 133 7.96 34.88 -16.13
N GLU A 134 8.91 35.26 -16.97
CA GLU A 134 10.09 36.02 -16.56
C GLU A 134 10.03 37.42 -17.17
N GLN A 135 10.54 38.41 -16.43
CA GLN A 135 10.55 39.81 -16.86
C GLN A 135 11.86 40.08 -17.62
N ASP A 136 11.77 40.50 -18.88
CA ASP A 136 12.96 40.85 -19.67
C ASP A 136 13.60 42.16 -19.18
N ALA A 137 14.78 42.48 -19.73
CA ALA A 137 15.53 43.69 -19.39
C ALA A 137 14.76 44.99 -19.68
N ASP A 138 13.73 44.92 -20.52
CA ASP A 138 12.87 46.03 -20.90
C ASP A 138 11.54 46.06 -20.11
N GLY A 139 11.37 45.13 -19.16
CA GLY A 139 10.23 45.06 -18.24
C GLY A 139 9.01 44.29 -18.76
N ASN A 140 9.09 43.62 -19.91
CA ASN A 140 7.99 42.83 -20.46
C ASN A 140 8.01 41.38 -19.95
N LEU A 141 6.82 40.82 -19.73
CA LEU A 141 6.68 39.42 -19.34
C LEU A 141 6.72 38.52 -20.58
N VAL A 142 7.70 37.63 -20.63
CA VAL A 142 7.86 36.64 -21.71
C VAL A 142 7.76 35.22 -21.14
N PRO A 143 7.15 34.26 -21.88
CA PRO A 143 7.14 32.87 -21.46
C PRO A 143 8.55 32.26 -21.60
N VAL A 144 9.06 31.64 -20.53
CA VAL A 144 10.37 30.98 -20.57
C VAL A 144 10.26 29.70 -21.39
N ASP A 145 11.03 29.62 -22.48
CA ASP A 145 11.07 28.44 -23.35
C ASP A 145 11.82 27.30 -22.65
N THR A 146 11.06 26.34 -22.08
CA THR A 146 11.62 25.14 -21.44
C THR A 146 12.14 24.09 -22.42
N THR A 147 12.20 24.38 -23.73
CA THR A 147 12.60 23.40 -24.75
C THR A 147 14.09 23.42 -25.11
N ALA A 148 14.89 24.31 -24.49
CA ALA A 148 16.35 24.31 -24.64
C ALA A 148 17.02 23.79 -23.37
N GLY A 149 17.52 22.55 -23.43
CA GLY A 149 18.25 21.92 -22.34
C GLY A 149 19.55 22.63 -21.96
N VAL A 150 19.96 22.36 -20.72
CA VAL A 150 21.32 22.53 -20.16
C VAL A 150 21.80 23.98 -20.04
N HIS A 151 21.57 24.58 -18.87
CA HIS A 151 22.47 25.62 -18.36
C HIS A 151 23.54 24.95 -17.47
N PRO A 152 24.84 25.01 -17.82
CA PRO A 152 25.88 24.65 -16.88
C PRO A 152 25.93 25.72 -15.80
N PHE A 153 25.60 25.36 -14.57
CA PHE A 153 25.76 26.27 -13.43
C PHE A 153 27.26 26.44 -13.17
N ILE A 154 27.78 27.63 -13.46
CA ILE A 154 29.13 28.05 -13.10
C ILE A 154 29.18 28.14 -11.56
N LEU A 155 29.92 27.23 -10.93
CA LEU A 155 30.35 27.36 -9.55
C LEU A 155 31.48 28.40 -9.50
N GLY A 156 31.17 29.60 -9.02
CA GLY A 156 32.17 30.56 -8.58
C GLY A 156 32.50 30.32 -7.11
N TYR A 157 33.76 29.97 -6.83
CA TYR A 157 34.49 30.29 -5.61
C TYR A 157 35.79 30.99 -6.03
#